data_AF-O87066-F1
#
_entry.id   AF-O87066-F1
#
_cell.length_a   1.000
_cell.length_b   1.000
_cell.length_c   1.000
_cell.angle_alpha   90.00
_cell.angle_beta   90.00
_cell.angle_gamma   90.00
#
_symmetry.space_group_name_H-M   'P 1'
#
loop_
_entity.id
_entity.type
_entity.pdbx_description
1 polymer ?
#
loop_
_entity_poly.entity_id
_entity_poly.type
_entity_poly.pdbx_seq_one_letter_code
_entity_poly.pdbx_strand_id
1 'polypeptide(L)'
;MTLTAGILLKNPDYAATFRAIAQQGASAFYQGDIAKDIIATVQNAPGNPGVLAQQDFDTYQVKQRAPVCAAYQSYQVCGMGLPSSGGLTVGQILALTEQYDLKGWGAQDVKSWQVLGDASQLAFADRGLYMADQDYVPVPTQGLLDKTYLAERAKLIQPGKALTSAPAGNPPWHHAQLRSPI
;
A
#
# COMPACT_ATOMS: atom_id res chain seq x y z
N MET A 1 30.01 15.78 -8.81
CA MET A 1 30.46 16.55 -7.63
C MET A 1 29.90 15.83 -6.42
N THR A 2 30.75 15.34 -5.52
CA THR A 2 30.29 14.66 -4.29
C THR A 2 29.80 15.73 -3.32
N LEU A 3 28.55 15.61 -2.86
CA LEU A 3 28.00 16.50 -1.83
C LEU A 3 28.64 16.18 -0.48
N THR A 4 29.04 17.20 0.27
CA THR A 4 29.56 17.05 1.65
C THR A 4 28.64 17.75 2.64
N ALA A 5 28.68 17.29 3.90
CA ALA A 5 27.91 17.91 4.97
C ALA A 5 28.27 19.40 5.11
N GLY A 6 27.26 20.24 5.28
CA GLY A 6 27.41 21.69 5.40
C GLY A 6 27.43 22.46 4.08
N ILE A 7 27.46 21.79 2.91
CA ILE A 7 27.32 22.47 1.61
C ILE A 7 25.88 22.94 1.40
N LEU A 8 25.73 24.21 0.99
CA LEU A 8 24.49 24.72 0.42
C LEU A 8 24.36 24.25 -1.03
N LEU A 9 23.54 23.24 -1.28
CA LEU A 9 23.18 22.80 -2.62
C LEU A 9 22.02 23.64 -3.17
N LYS A 10 22.23 24.28 -4.31
CA LYS A 10 21.17 24.94 -5.08
C LYS A 10 20.82 24.09 -6.30
N ASN A 11 19.53 23.94 -6.58
CA ASN A 11 19.04 23.23 -7.76
C ASN A 11 18.20 24.19 -8.62
N PRO A 12 18.84 25.03 -9.45
CA PRO A 12 18.14 26.04 -10.25
C PRO A 12 17.17 25.42 -11.26
N ASP A 13 17.50 24.26 -11.81
CA ASP A 13 16.67 23.55 -12.78
C ASP A 13 15.38 23.04 -12.11
N TYR A 14 15.49 22.43 -10.92
CA TYR A 14 14.31 22.04 -10.15
C TYR A 14 13.47 23.24 -9.70
N ALA A 15 14.11 24.37 -9.39
CA ALA A 15 13.39 25.60 -9.12
C ALA A 15 12.61 26.11 -10.35
N ALA A 16 13.15 25.93 -11.57
CA ALA A 16 12.44 26.25 -12.80
C ALA A 16 11.21 25.33 -13.00
N THR A 17 11.34 24.02 -12.74
CA THR A 17 10.21 23.07 -12.74
C THR A 17 9.08 23.55 -11.82
N PHE A 18 9.40 23.92 -10.58
CA PHE A 18 8.38 24.41 -9.65
C PHE A 18 7.75 25.74 -10.05
N ARG A 19 8.52 26.66 -10.66
CA ARG A 19 7.94 27.91 -11.19
C ARG A 19 6.94 27.63 -12.30
N ALA A 20 7.23 26.70 -13.21
CA ALA A 20 6.31 26.31 -14.27
C ALA A 20 5.02 25.71 -13.69
N ILE A 21 5.12 24.78 -12.73
CA ILE A 21 3.97 24.17 -12.06
C ILE A 21 3.15 25.23 -11.30
N ALA A 22 3.80 26.19 -10.62
CA ALA A 22 3.09 27.25 -9.90
C ALA A 22 2.30 28.17 -10.84
N GLN A 23 2.80 28.40 -12.06
CA GLN A 23 2.17 29.30 -13.04
C GLN A 23 1.07 28.62 -13.87
N GLN A 24 1.26 27.35 -14.22
CA GLN A 24 0.41 26.65 -15.19
C GLN A 24 -0.35 25.47 -14.57
N GLY A 25 -0.10 25.16 -13.30
CA GLY A 25 -0.67 24.01 -12.61
C GLY A 25 -0.08 22.69 -13.09
N ALA A 26 -0.88 21.62 -12.99
CA ALA A 26 -0.45 20.27 -13.35
C ALA A 26 -0.10 20.14 -14.84
N SER A 27 -0.73 20.91 -15.73
CA SER A 27 -0.46 20.82 -17.17
C SER A 27 1.01 21.09 -17.49
N ALA A 28 1.71 21.99 -16.79
CA ALA A 28 3.15 22.18 -17.01
C ALA A 28 3.96 20.90 -16.83
N PHE A 29 3.55 19.99 -15.94
CA PHE A 29 4.22 18.72 -15.70
C PHE A 29 3.83 17.66 -16.74
N TYR A 30 2.54 17.54 -17.05
CA TYR A 30 2.01 16.48 -17.93
C TYR A 30 2.05 16.85 -19.42
N GLN A 31 2.08 18.13 -19.75
CA GLN A 31 1.92 18.68 -21.10
C GLN A 31 2.94 19.81 -21.31
N GLY A 32 3.98 19.58 -22.12
CA GLY A 32 4.97 20.61 -22.43
C GLY A 32 6.40 20.14 -22.20
N ASP A 33 7.29 21.10 -21.92
CA ASP A 33 8.73 20.83 -21.97
C ASP A 33 9.20 19.92 -20.82
N ILE A 34 8.59 19.99 -19.63
CA ILE A 34 8.89 19.04 -18.55
C ILE A 34 8.56 17.60 -18.97
N ALA A 35 7.38 17.36 -19.57
CA ALA A 35 7.00 16.04 -20.06
C ALA A 35 7.96 15.54 -21.15
N LYS A 36 8.29 16.40 -22.13
CA LYS A 36 9.26 16.08 -23.20
C LYS A 36 10.63 15.72 -22.65
N ASP A 37 11.14 16.47 -21.67
CA ASP A 37 12.44 16.21 -21.05
C ASP A 37 12.45 14.88 -20.29
N ILE A 38 11.37 14.56 -19.55
CA ILE A 38 11.23 13.27 -18.87
C ILE A 38 11.19 12.13 -19.90
N ILE A 39 10.36 12.25 -20.94
CA ILE A 39 10.23 11.23 -22.00
C ILE A 39 11.58 11.00 -22.69
N ALA A 40 12.26 12.08 -23.09
CA ALA A 40 13.57 11.99 -23.73
C ALA A 40 14.59 11.33 -22.80
N THR A 41 14.57 11.66 -21.51
CA THR A 41 15.46 11.05 -20.51
C THR A 41 15.20 9.55 -20.36
N VAL A 42 13.92 9.14 -20.26
CA VAL A 42 13.54 7.74 -20.08
C VAL A 42 13.86 6.91 -21.33
N GLN A 43 13.51 7.40 -22.52
CA GLN A 43 13.71 6.67 -23.78
C GLN A 43 15.17 6.57 -24.20
N ASN A 44 16.01 7.54 -23.80
CA ASN A 44 17.44 7.55 -24.13
C ASN A 44 18.33 7.11 -22.95
N ALA A 45 17.74 6.51 -21.89
CA ALA A 45 18.50 6.06 -20.73
C ALA A 45 19.54 4.98 -21.12
N PRO A 46 20.83 5.14 -20.74
CA PRO A 46 21.86 4.16 -21.07
C PRO A 46 21.58 2.80 -20.43
N GLY A 47 21.69 1.72 -21.20
CA GLY A 47 21.56 0.34 -20.73
C GLY A 47 20.13 -0.16 -20.50
N ASN A 48 19.19 0.73 -20.14
CA ASN A 48 17.79 0.37 -19.92
C ASN A 48 16.83 1.49 -20.37
N PRO A 49 16.67 1.72 -21.69
CA PRO A 49 15.70 2.67 -22.21
C PRO A 49 14.27 2.21 -21.89
N GLY A 50 13.47 3.11 -21.31
CA GLY A 50 12.06 2.86 -21.02
C GLY A 50 11.13 3.24 -22.18
N VAL A 51 9.84 2.96 -22.03
CA VAL A 51 8.80 3.15 -23.07
C VAL A 51 7.83 4.30 -22.76
N LEU A 52 8.10 5.09 -21.72
CA LEU A 52 7.24 6.21 -21.33
C LEU A 52 7.06 7.18 -22.52
N ALA A 53 5.82 7.53 -22.82
CA ALA A 53 5.43 8.37 -23.94
C ALA A 53 4.43 9.43 -23.51
N GLN A 54 4.19 10.42 -24.38
CA GLN A 54 3.23 11.50 -24.11
C GLN A 54 1.82 10.95 -23.80
N GLN A 55 1.43 9.86 -24.46
CA GLN A 55 0.16 9.17 -24.21
C GLN A 55 0.00 8.70 -22.75
N ASP A 56 1.08 8.30 -22.07
CA ASP A 56 1.03 7.89 -20.67
C ASP A 56 0.74 9.08 -19.75
N PHE A 57 1.30 10.26 -20.06
CA PHE A 57 1.00 11.49 -19.33
C PHE A 57 -0.43 11.98 -19.61
N ASP A 58 -0.87 11.90 -20.86
CA ASP A 58 -2.20 12.36 -21.29
C ASP A 58 -3.33 11.51 -20.69
N THR A 59 -3.06 10.23 -20.45
CA THR A 59 -4.03 9.28 -19.86
C THR A 59 -3.89 9.12 -18.34
N TYR A 60 -2.88 9.74 -17.73
CA TYR A 60 -2.71 9.70 -16.29
C TYR A 60 -3.88 10.39 -15.59
N GLN A 61 -4.56 9.67 -14.71
CA GLN A 61 -5.64 10.21 -13.90
C GLN A 61 -5.48 9.82 -12.43
N VAL A 62 -5.61 10.82 -11.56
CA VAL A 62 -5.71 10.58 -10.12
C VAL A 62 -7.11 10.08 -9.80
N LYS A 63 -7.19 8.94 -9.09
CA LYS A 63 -8.45 8.39 -8.60
C LYS A 63 -8.56 8.63 -7.10
N GLN A 64 -9.58 9.38 -6.68
CA GLN A 64 -9.94 9.49 -5.28
C GLN A 64 -10.64 8.20 -4.84
N ARG A 65 -10.22 7.65 -3.70
CA ARG A 65 -10.75 6.38 -3.18
C ARG A 65 -11.07 6.51 -1.71
N ALA A 66 -12.10 5.79 -1.27
CA ALA A 66 -12.40 5.66 0.14
C ALA A 66 -11.21 4.98 0.86
N PRO A 67 -10.89 5.37 2.10
CA PRO A 67 -9.93 4.64 2.90
C PRO A 67 -10.44 3.24 3.22
N VAL A 68 -9.53 2.34 3.52
CA VAL A 68 -9.87 1.05 4.15
C VAL A 68 -9.71 1.21 5.66
N CYS A 69 -10.69 0.73 6.42
CA CYS A 69 -10.71 0.86 7.86
C CYS A 69 -10.93 -0.49 8.53
N ALA A 70 -10.13 -0.79 9.55
CA ALA A 70 -10.30 -1.94 10.42
C ALA A 70 -10.68 -1.47 11.83
N ALA A 71 -11.54 -2.24 12.50
CA ALA A 71 -11.79 -2.04 13.92
C ALA A 71 -10.62 -2.63 14.71
N TYR A 72 -10.18 -1.93 15.76
CA TYR A 72 -9.21 -2.42 16.72
C TYR A 72 -9.53 -1.85 18.09
N GLN A 73 -9.97 -2.71 19.01
CA GLN A 73 -10.47 -2.32 20.32
C GLN A 73 -11.60 -1.27 20.16
N SER A 74 -11.51 -0.16 20.89
CA SER A 74 -12.46 0.97 20.78
C SER A 74 -12.17 1.92 19.61
N TYR A 75 -11.23 1.60 18.72
CA TYR A 75 -10.78 2.50 17.66
C TYR A 75 -11.16 1.98 16.28
N GLN A 76 -11.28 2.93 15.33
CA GLN A 76 -11.30 2.66 13.90
C GLN A 76 -9.97 3.12 13.30
N VAL A 77 -9.19 2.19 12.78
CA VAL A 77 -7.89 2.48 12.17
C VAL A 77 -8.05 2.48 10.66
N CYS A 78 -7.91 3.65 10.05
CA CYS A 78 -8.08 3.85 8.62
C CYS A 78 -6.74 4.13 7.94
N GLY A 79 -6.56 3.58 6.74
CA GLY A 79 -5.39 3.81 5.90
C GLY A 79 -5.76 3.81 4.42
N MET A 80 -4.74 3.91 3.57
CA MET A 80 -4.92 3.89 2.12
C MET A 80 -5.49 2.53 1.67
N GLY A 81 -6.60 2.55 0.93
CA GLY A 81 -7.16 1.38 0.27
C GLY A 81 -6.36 0.94 -0.96
N LEU A 82 -6.85 -0.09 -1.66
CA LEU A 82 -6.26 -0.56 -2.91
C LEU A 82 -6.18 0.60 -3.93
N PRO A 83 -5.10 0.69 -4.73
CA PRO A 83 -4.07 -0.33 -5.00
C PRO A 83 -2.97 -0.44 -3.93
N SER A 84 -2.99 0.37 -2.87
CA SER A 84 -2.10 0.14 -1.73
C SER A 84 -2.57 -1.03 -0.89
N SER A 85 -1.64 -1.91 -0.51
CA SER A 85 -1.88 -3.00 0.44
C SER A 85 -1.75 -2.57 1.90
N GLY A 86 -1.21 -1.38 2.17
CA GLY A 86 -0.77 -0.97 3.52
C GLY A 86 -1.90 -0.92 4.54
N GLY A 87 -2.98 -0.20 4.24
CA GLY A 87 -4.10 -0.06 5.19
C GLY A 87 -4.77 -1.40 5.50
N LEU A 88 -4.94 -2.24 4.48
CA LEU A 88 -5.56 -3.56 4.62
C LEU A 88 -4.68 -4.53 5.42
N THR A 89 -3.37 -4.59 5.10
CA THR A 89 -2.42 -5.46 5.80
C THR A 89 -2.27 -5.06 7.27
N VAL A 90 -2.12 -3.76 7.56
CA VAL A 90 -2.05 -3.27 8.95
C VAL A 90 -3.36 -3.56 9.69
N GLY A 91 -4.51 -3.37 9.03
CA GLY A 91 -5.82 -3.71 9.60
C GLY A 91 -5.92 -5.19 9.98
N GLN A 92 -5.45 -6.10 9.12
CA GLN A 92 -5.41 -7.53 9.43
C GLN A 92 -4.48 -7.83 10.61
N ILE A 93 -3.27 -7.26 10.64
CA ILE A 93 -2.32 -7.48 11.74
C ILE A 93 -2.95 -7.10 13.08
N LEU A 94 -3.53 -5.89 13.16
CA LEU A 94 -4.17 -5.41 14.38
C LEU A 94 -5.35 -6.29 14.80
N ALA A 95 -6.20 -6.70 13.86
CA ALA A 95 -7.35 -7.55 14.19
C ALA A 95 -6.95 -8.98 14.61
N LEU A 96 -5.87 -9.53 14.04
CA LEU A 96 -5.31 -10.82 14.46
C LEU A 96 -4.75 -10.74 15.88
N THR A 97 -4.06 -9.65 16.23
CA THR A 97 -3.48 -9.48 17.57
C THR A 97 -4.53 -9.17 18.64
N GLU A 98 -5.72 -8.70 18.27
CA GLU A 98 -6.82 -8.39 19.19
C GLU A 98 -7.29 -9.59 20.04
N GLN A 99 -7.02 -10.82 19.57
CA GLN A 99 -7.34 -12.05 20.30
C GLN A 99 -6.40 -12.34 21.48
N TYR A 100 -5.35 -11.53 21.68
CA TYR A 100 -4.28 -11.76 22.65
C TYR A 100 -4.13 -10.59 23.63
N ASP A 101 -3.71 -10.90 24.87
CA ASP A 101 -3.52 -9.90 25.93
C ASP A 101 -2.17 -9.17 25.80
N LEU A 102 -1.97 -8.47 24.68
CA LEU A 102 -0.77 -7.66 24.45
C LEU A 102 -0.58 -6.59 25.52
N LYS A 103 -1.68 -6.06 26.06
CA LYS A 103 -1.64 -5.05 27.13
C LYS A 103 -1.10 -5.65 28.43
N GLY A 104 -1.57 -6.83 28.83
CA GLY A 104 -1.11 -7.51 30.03
C GLY A 104 0.34 -8.01 29.94
N TRP A 105 0.80 -8.40 28.75
CA TRP A 105 2.21 -8.79 28.54
C TRP A 105 3.14 -7.58 28.44
N GLY A 106 2.70 -6.52 27.76
CA GLY A 106 3.49 -5.30 27.55
C GLY A 106 4.43 -5.36 26.34
N ALA A 107 4.93 -4.19 25.93
CA ALA A 107 5.67 -4.00 24.68
C ALA A 107 7.08 -4.63 24.63
N GLN A 108 7.63 -5.04 25.77
CA GLN A 108 8.96 -5.66 25.85
C GLN A 108 8.90 -7.18 26.06
N ASP A 109 7.70 -7.76 26.20
CA ASP A 109 7.54 -9.20 26.35
C ASP A 109 7.72 -9.91 25.00
N VAL A 110 8.47 -11.01 25.02
CA VAL A 110 8.76 -11.81 23.82
C VAL A 110 7.49 -12.38 23.18
N LYS A 111 6.45 -12.69 23.95
CA LYS A 111 5.15 -13.15 23.44
C LYS A 111 4.46 -12.05 22.63
N SER A 112 4.56 -10.79 23.06
CA SER A 112 3.99 -9.65 22.32
C SER A 112 4.64 -9.52 20.94
N TRP A 113 5.97 -9.59 20.89
CA TRP A 113 6.71 -9.56 19.63
C TRP A 113 6.46 -10.79 18.76
N GLN A 114 6.37 -11.99 19.36
CA GLN A 114 6.07 -13.22 18.64
C GLN A 114 4.67 -13.18 18.02
N VAL A 115 3.64 -12.80 18.77
CA VAL A 115 2.27 -12.67 18.25
C VAL A 115 2.19 -11.61 17.15
N LEU A 116 2.85 -10.47 17.32
CA LEU A 116 2.90 -9.43 16.29
C LEU A 116 3.62 -9.92 15.02
N GLY A 117 4.71 -10.65 15.18
CA GLY A 117 5.46 -11.26 14.09
C GLY A 117 4.60 -12.28 13.33
N ASP A 118 3.95 -13.20 14.02
CA ASP A 118 3.14 -14.24 13.40
C ASP A 118 1.87 -13.68 12.73
N ALA A 119 1.21 -12.70 13.36
CA ALA A 119 0.13 -11.95 12.73
C ALA A 119 0.58 -11.25 11.45
N SER A 120 1.80 -10.68 11.45
CA SER A 120 2.41 -10.08 10.26
C SER A 120 2.67 -11.12 9.18
N GLN A 121 3.23 -12.28 9.52
CA GLN A 121 3.45 -13.36 8.55
C GLN A 121 2.14 -13.78 7.87
N LEU A 122 1.09 -13.99 8.66
CA LEU A 122 -0.23 -14.34 8.15
C LEU A 122 -0.78 -13.24 7.23
N ALA A 123 -0.81 -11.97 7.68
CA ALA A 123 -1.33 -10.86 6.87
C ALA A 123 -0.54 -10.64 5.58
N PHE A 124 0.78 -10.83 5.61
CA PHE A 124 1.62 -10.74 4.41
C PHE A 124 1.37 -11.89 3.42
N ALA A 125 0.97 -13.07 3.90
CA ALA A 125 0.56 -14.16 3.03
C ALA A 125 -0.73 -13.81 2.26
N ASP A 126 -1.73 -13.26 2.94
CA ASP A 126 -2.96 -12.79 2.27
C ASP A 126 -2.67 -11.63 1.33
N ARG A 127 -1.81 -10.69 1.75
CA ARG A 127 -1.33 -9.59 0.91
C ARG A 127 -0.75 -10.11 -0.39
N GLY A 128 0.15 -11.09 -0.30
CA GLY A 128 0.84 -11.67 -1.46
C GLY A 128 -0.11 -12.36 -2.44
N LEU A 129 -1.20 -12.96 -1.96
CA LEU A 129 -2.16 -13.67 -2.81
C LEU A 129 -3.24 -12.75 -3.39
N TYR A 130 -3.77 -11.81 -2.60
CA TYR A 130 -5.01 -11.12 -2.94
C TYR A 130 -4.87 -9.64 -3.31
N MET A 131 -3.92 -8.92 -2.70
CA MET A 131 -3.94 -7.45 -2.74
C MET A 131 -3.27 -6.91 -4.00
N ALA A 132 -4.07 -6.29 -4.87
CA ALA A 132 -3.63 -5.73 -6.15
C ALA A 132 -4.47 -4.48 -6.51
N ASP A 133 -4.26 -3.93 -7.71
CA ASP A 133 -5.15 -2.91 -8.23
C ASP A 133 -6.54 -3.50 -8.53
N GLN A 134 -7.51 -3.12 -7.70
CA GLN A 134 -8.89 -3.58 -7.78
C GLN A 134 -9.61 -3.18 -9.08
N ASP A 135 -9.06 -2.20 -9.81
CA ASP A 135 -9.60 -1.81 -11.12
C ASP A 135 -9.27 -2.84 -12.21
N TYR A 136 -8.31 -3.75 -11.95
CA TYR A 136 -7.86 -4.76 -12.91
C TYR A 136 -8.17 -6.20 -12.46
N VAL A 137 -8.16 -6.46 -11.16
CA VAL A 137 -8.46 -7.79 -10.62
C VAL A 137 -9.41 -7.71 -9.41
N PRO A 138 -10.38 -8.62 -9.27
CA PRO A 138 -11.22 -8.67 -8.08
C PRO A 138 -10.41 -8.94 -6.81
N VAL A 139 -10.63 -8.15 -5.76
CA VAL A 139 -9.98 -8.33 -4.45
C VAL A 139 -11.05 -8.47 -3.35
N PRO A 140 -10.97 -9.47 -2.45
CA PRO A 140 -11.94 -9.68 -1.36
C PRO A 140 -11.67 -8.71 -0.19
N THR A 141 -11.62 -7.40 -0.42
CA THR A 141 -11.24 -6.39 0.59
C THR A 141 -12.05 -6.50 1.88
N GLN A 142 -13.37 -6.66 1.76
CA GLN A 142 -14.26 -6.82 2.92
C GLN A 142 -14.03 -8.17 3.62
N GLY A 143 -13.81 -9.24 2.86
CA GLY A 143 -13.54 -10.56 3.42
C GLY A 143 -12.20 -10.66 4.14
N LEU A 144 -11.19 -9.94 3.66
CA LEU A 144 -9.88 -9.86 4.31
C LEU A 144 -9.95 -9.17 5.68
N LEU A 145 -10.97 -8.34 5.93
CA LEU A 145 -11.27 -7.71 7.22
C LEU A 145 -12.50 -8.31 7.91
N ASP A 146 -13.02 -9.43 7.42
CA ASP A 146 -14.15 -10.09 8.05
C ASP A 146 -13.75 -10.61 9.44
N LYS A 147 -14.57 -10.33 10.45
CA LYS A 147 -14.26 -10.66 11.84
C LYS A 147 -14.18 -12.17 12.07
N THR A 148 -15.05 -12.95 11.43
CA THR A 148 -15.06 -14.40 11.56
C THR A 148 -13.82 -14.99 10.89
N TYR A 149 -13.50 -14.54 9.69
CA TYR A 149 -12.27 -14.94 9.00
C TYR A 149 -11.02 -14.66 9.83
N LEU A 150 -10.89 -13.43 10.37
CA LEU A 150 -9.73 -13.05 11.18
C LEU A 150 -9.65 -13.80 12.51
N ALA A 151 -10.79 -14.10 13.14
CA ALA A 151 -10.83 -14.93 14.34
C ALA A 151 -10.35 -16.36 14.06
N GLU A 152 -10.75 -16.97 12.94
CA GLU A 152 -10.26 -18.30 12.54
C GLU A 152 -8.76 -18.28 12.21
N ARG A 153 -8.30 -17.22 11.54
CA ARG A 153 -6.88 -17.02 11.21
C ARG A 153 -6.02 -16.86 12.46
N ALA A 154 -6.51 -16.12 13.46
CA ALA A 154 -5.78 -15.90 14.71
C ALA A 154 -5.50 -17.22 15.44
N LYS A 155 -6.38 -18.22 15.38
CA LYS A 155 -6.17 -19.55 16.00
C LYS A 155 -4.89 -20.27 15.56
N LEU A 156 -4.30 -19.87 14.42
CA LEU A 156 -3.02 -20.39 13.95
C LEU A 156 -1.83 -19.92 14.81
N ILE A 157 -1.97 -18.82 15.53
CA ILE A 157 -0.92 -18.24 16.37
C ILE A 157 -1.01 -18.85 17.78
N GLN A 158 0.07 -19.48 18.22
CA GLN A 158 0.21 -20.06 19.56
C GLN A 158 1.19 -19.20 20.38
N PRO A 159 0.73 -18.52 21.45
CA PRO A 159 1.62 -17.70 22.27
C PRO A 159 2.81 -18.49 22.82
N GLY A 160 4.01 -17.97 22.63
CA GLY A 160 5.26 -18.62 23.06
C GLY A 160 5.81 -19.66 22.07
N LYS A 161 5.19 -19.84 20.90
CA LYS A 161 5.68 -20.73 19.83
C LYS A 161 5.57 -20.04 18.48
N ALA A 162 6.72 -19.80 17.85
CA ALA A 162 6.77 -19.17 16.53
C ALA A 162 6.03 -19.98 15.47
N LEU A 163 5.31 -19.28 14.59
CA LEU A 163 4.65 -19.86 13.44
C LEU A 163 5.70 -20.30 12.40
N THR A 164 5.66 -21.57 12.00
CA THR A 164 6.63 -22.16 11.06
C THR A 164 6.18 -22.08 9.61
N SER A 165 4.89 -21.85 9.35
CA SER A 165 4.33 -21.70 8.01
C SER A 165 3.10 -20.80 8.06
N ALA A 166 3.00 -19.89 7.09
CA ALA A 166 1.92 -18.92 6.98
C ALA A 166 1.36 -18.92 5.55
N PRO A 167 0.55 -19.92 5.16
CA PRO A 167 -0.16 -19.85 3.89
C PRO A 167 -1.21 -18.72 3.94
N ALA A 168 -1.55 -18.19 2.76
CA ALA A 168 -2.70 -17.32 2.62
C ALA A 168 -3.98 -18.06 3.05
N GLY A 169 -4.88 -17.37 3.76
CA GLY A 169 -6.18 -17.93 4.10
C GLY A 169 -7.16 -17.86 2.93
N ASN A 170 -8.40 -18.28 3.13
CA ASN A 170 -9.48 -18.15 2.15
C ASN A 170 -10.59 -17.23 2.71
N PRO A 171 -10.49 -15.90 2.52
CA PRO A 171 -11.48 -14.95 3.03
C PRO A 171 -12.84 -15.13 2.32
N PRO A 172 -13.95 -14.79 2.98
CA PRO A 172 -15.25 -14.80 2.33
C PRO A 172 -15.29 -13.77 1.20
N TRP A 173 -15.96 -14.15 0.11
CA TRP A 173 -16.12 -13.27 -1.04
C TRP A 173 -17.52 -12.66 -1.05
N HIS A 174 -17.61 -11.38 -0.75
CA HIS A 174 -18.85 -10.62 -0.89
C HIS A 174 -18.92 -10.03 -2.30
N HIS A 175 -19.46 -10.79 -3.25
CA HIS A 175 -19.70 -10.30 -4.60
C HIS A 175 -21.16 -9.94 -4.82
N ALA A 176 -21.50 -8.65 -4.72
CA ALA A 176 -22.57 -8.10 -5.54
C ALA A 176 -21.89 -7.38 -6.72
N GLN A 177 -21.65 -8.09 -7.82
CA GLN A 177 -21.21 -7.44 -9.06
C GLN A 177 -22.42 -6.70 -9.63
N LEU A 178 -22.49 -5.38 -9.46
CA LEU A 178 -23.32 -4.53 -10.33
C LEU A 178 -22.70 -4.54 -11.72
N ARG A 179 -22.99 -5.60 -12.49
CA ARG A 179 -22.79 -5.59 -13.93
C ARG A 179 -23.90 -4.75 -14.54
N SER A 180 -23.75 -3.43 -14.51
CA SER A 180 -24.54 -2.59 -15.43
C SER A 180 -23.84 -2.63 -16.78
N PRO A 181 -24.50 -3.11 -17.84
CA PRO A 181 -23.98 -2.94 -19.19
C PRO A 181 -24.07 -1.46 -19.56
N ILE A 182 -22.95 -0.89 -20.00
CA ILE A 182 -22.94 0.29 -20.88
C ILE A 182 -22.32 -0.18 -22.18
#